data_AF-A0A2H0N362-F1
#
_entry.id   AF-A0A2H0N362-F1
#
_cell.length_a   1.000
_cell.length_b   1.000
_cell.length_c   1.000
_cell.angle_alpha   90.00
_cell.angle_beta   90.00
_cell.angle_gamma   90.00
#
_symmetry.space_group_name_H-M   'P 1'
#
loop_
_entity.id
_entity.type
_entity.pdbx_description
1 polymer ?
#
loop_
_entity_poly.entity_id
_entity_poly.type
_entity_poly.pdbx_seq_one_letter_code
_entity_poly.pdbx_strand_id
1 'polypeptide(L)'
;MEEVVKQSRADRAAIKALEENQKRAFDVIVQAVTTVGIADIADIPGVCRAIQADVPCIYLFTCLGTYTGRQELKIDIRGTSLLSSRRFGCAKKFVADLAMHVPLKVKLILPDAEPLRVWGWDIGQDELTTACELMIEQAADEHLLPGNWQAVTWTSLEADAKPNSPAFEDALTWATQSGQMFYVRAEAELMSRHSYITTHGETLEVGRRLAAHLAYESALLASFGNNGILLHVDGEGVRREKLLAGFRPPGIPVIHGIDVR
;
A
#
# COMPACT_ATOMS: atom_id res chain seq x y z
N MET A 1 -22.78 -6.20 18.01
CA MET A 1 -22.39 -4.97 18.73
C MET A 1 -21.50 -4.20 17.79
N GLU A 2 -22.05 -3.22 17.08
CA GLU A 2 -21.29 -2.29 16.25
C GLU A 2 -20.47 -1.40 17.19
N GLU A 3 -19.17 -1.64 17.32
CA GLU A 3 -18.26 -0.59 17.78
C GLU A 3 -18.20 0.46 16.67
N VAL A 4 -19.11 1.42 16.73
CA VAL A 4 -18.97 2.67 15.99
C VAL A 4 -17.68 3.30 16.47
N VAL A 5 -16.67 3.35 15.58
CA VAL A 5 -15.39 4.04 15.80
C VAL A 5 -15.69 5.39 16.46
N LYS A 6 -15.25 5.57 17.72
CA LYS A 6 -15.49 6.82 18.46
C LYS A 6 -14.75 7.95 17.75
N GLN A 7 -15.47 8.71 16.93
CA GLN A 7 -14.93 9.82 16.18
C GLN A 7 -14.42 10.93 17.11
N SER A 8 -13.19 11.37 16.86
CA SER A 8 -12.58 12.49 17.55
C SER A 8 -13.28 13.82 17.21
N ARG A 9 -12.93 14.90 17.91
CA ARG A 9 -13.39 16.24 17.52
C ARG A 9 -12.82 16.65 16.15
N ALA A 10 -11.59 16.24 15.84
CA ALA A 10 -10.94 16.53 14.57
C ALA A 10 -11.64 15.80 13.41
N ASP A 11 -12.01 14.53 13.60
CA ASP A 11 -12.69 13.71 12.59
C ASP A 11 -14.03 14.32 12.21
N ARG A 12 -14.84 14.68 13.21
CA ARG A 12 -16.13 15.34 13.00
C ARG A 12 -16.00 16.68 12.28
N ALA A 13 -14.96 17.45 12.59
CA ALA A 13 -14.70 18.71 11.92
C ALA A 13 -14.30 18.50 10.45
N ALA A 14 -13.43 17.52 10.17
CA ALA A 14 -13.00 17.17 8.82
C ALA A 14 -14.18 16.68 7.96
N ILE A 15 -15.00 15.76 8.48
CA ILE A 15 -16.19 15.25 7.78
C ILE A 15 -17.20 16.39 7.50
N LYS A 16 -17.39 17.30 8.45
CA LYS A 16 -18.31 18.44 8.28
C LYS A 16 -17.87 19.38 7.15
N ALA A 17 -16.57 19.53 6.94
CA ALA A 17 -15.97 20.39 5.92
C ALA A 17 -16.10 19.85 4.49
N LEU A 18 -16.50 18.58 4.32
CA LEU A 18 -16.72 17.98 3.01
C LEU A 18 -17.95 18.56 2.30
N GLU A 19 -17.84 18.76 0.99
CA GLU A 19 -18.97 19.06 0.11
C GLU A 19 -19.86 17.83 -0.10
N GLU A 20 -21.03 17.99 -0.73
CA GLU A 20 -22.01 16.91 -0.85
C GLU A 20 -21.46 15.66 -1.55
N ASN A 21 -20.81 15.82 -2.70
CA ASN A 21 -20.21 14.71 -3.43
C ASN A 21 -19.05 14.06 -2.65
N GLN A 22 -18.24 14.87 -1.97
CA GLN A 22 -17.14 14.37 -1.13
C GLN A 22 -17.67 13.62 0.10
N LYS A 23 -18.81 14.03 0.68
CA LYS A 23 -19.49 13.28 1.75
C LYS A 23 -19.94 11.92 1.26
N ARG A 24 -20.59 11.85 0.09
CA ARG A 24 -20.99 10.56 -0.50
C ARG A 24 -19.80 9.66 -0.79
N ALA A 25 -18.70 10.23 -1.28
CA ALA A 25 -17.44 9.51 -1.45
C ALA A 25 -16.90 8.96 -0.12
N PHE A 26 -16.90 9.76 0.94
CA PHE A 26 -16.51 9.32 2.29
C PHE A 26 -17.45 8.24 2.83
N ASP A 27 -18.76 8.35 2.59
CA ASP A 27 -19.74 7.33 3.00
C ASP A 27 -19.49 5.99 2.30
N VAL A 28 -19.07 5.99 1.03
CA VAL A 28 -18.62 4.77 0.33
C VAL A 28 -17.42 4.14 1.04
N ILE A 29 -16.45 4.95 1.50
CA ILE A 29 -15.29 4.48 2.26
C ILE A 29 -15.73 3.84 3.57
N VAL A 30 -16.57 4.53 4.34
CA VAL A 30 -17.11 4.01 5.62
C VAL A 30 -17.93 2.74 5.39
N GLN A 31 -18.76 2.70 4.35
CA GLN A 31 -19.57 1.53 4.02
C GLN A 31 -18.69 0.34 3.63
N ALA A 32 -17.59 0.57 2.92
CA ALA A 32 -16.66 -0.49 2.57
C ALA A 32 -15.96 -1.07 3.82
N VAL A 33 -15.65 -0.22 4.82
CA VAL A 33 -15.18 -0.66 6.16
C VAL A 33 -16.21 -1.55 6.85
N THR A 34 -17.49 -1.16 6.83
CA THR A 34 -18.52 -1.92 7.55
C THR A 34 -18.97 -3.19 6.83
N THR A 35 -18.87 -3.26 5.49
CA THR A 35 -19.53 -4.33 4.70
C THR A 35 -18.65 -5.13 3.75
N VAL A 36 -17.50 -4.59 3.32
CA VAL A 36 -16.63 -5.24 2.32
C VAL A 36 -15.39 -5.88 2.99
N GLY A 37 -15.38 -5.93 4.32
CA GLY A 37 -14.27 -6.49 5.08
C GLY A 37 -13.07 -5.56 5.22
N ILE A 38 -13.17 -4.29 4.78
CA ILE A 38 -12.17 -3.25 5.08
C ILE A 38 -12.09 -3.08 6.60
N ALA A 39 -10.90 -3.31 7.14
CA ALA A 39 -10.70 -3.43 8.58
C ALA A 39 -10.79 -2.09 9.32
N ASP A 40 -10.22 -1.01 8.78
CA ASP A 40 -10.16 0.29 9.47
C ASP A 40 -9.71 1.46 8.56
N ILE A 41 -9.92 2.70 9.04
CA ILE A 41 -9.37 3.95 8.49
C ILE A 41 -8.45 4.58 9.54
N ALA A 42 -7.15 4.66 9.25
CA ALA A 42 -6.18 5.13 10.23
C ALA A 42 -6.15 6.66 10.44
N ASP A 43 -6.44 7.46 9.40
CA ASP A 43 -6.43 8.92 9.43
C ASP A 43 -7.66 9.49 8.71
N ILE A 44 -8.80 9.58 9.42
CA ILE A 44 -10.04 10.15 8.88
C ILE A 44 -9.82 11.58 8.36
N PRO A 45 -9.17 12.51 9.11
CA PRO A 45 -8.86 13.84 8.59
C PRO A 45 -8.03 13.81 7.29
N GLY A 46 -7.04 12.92 7.19
CA GLY A 46 -6.23 12.72 5.98
C GLY A 46 -7.07 12.25 4.80
N VAL A 47 -7.92 11.24 4.99
CA VAL A 47 -8.84 10.77 3.95
C VAL A 47 -9.73 11.91 3.47
N CYS A 48 -10.29 12.70 4.40
CA CYS A 48 -11.12 13.86 4.06
C CYS A 48 -10.36 14.90 3.23
N ARG A 49 -9.10 15.19 3.58
CA ARG A 49 -8.25 16.10 2.79
C ARG A 49 -7.95 15.53 1.40
N ALA A 50 -7.72 14.23 1.30
CA ALA A 50 -7.40 13.58 0.03
C ALA A 50 -8.58 13.59 -0.93
N ILE A 51 -9.79 13.27 -0.47
CA ILE A 51 -10.99 13.31 -1.32
C ILE A 51 -11.42 14.74 -1.70
N GLN A 52 -10.92 15.76 -0.99
CA GLN A 52 -11.10 17.18 -1.33
C GLN A 52 -10.18 17.66 -2.45
N ALA A 53 -9.15 16.89 -2.82
CA ALA A 53 -8.29 17.23 -3.95
C ALA A 53 -9.07 17.15 -5.28
N ASP A 54 -8.68 17.96 -6.27
CA ASP A 54 -9.31 17.99 -7.59
C ASP A 54 -9.37 16.60 -8.25
N VAL A 55 -8.31 15.81 -8.12
CA VAL A 55 -8.24 14.41 -8.57
C VAL A 55 -7.46 13.59 -7.54
N PRO A 56 -8.13 12.96 -6.56
CA PRO A 56 -7.47 12.11 -5.58
C PRO A 56 -6.84 10.88 -6.25
N CYS A 57 -5.74 10.40 -5.69
CA CYS A 57 -5.02 9.22 -6.18
C CYS A 57 -5.09 8.10 -5.15
N ILE A 58 -5.62 6.95 -5.55
CA ILE A 58 -5.56 5.71 -4.76
C ILE A 58 -4.30 4.94 -5.15
N TYR A 59 -3.47 4.61 -4.16
CA TYR A 59 -2.29 3.76 -4.33
C TYR A 59 -2.60 2.34 -3.83
N LEU A 60 -2.26 1.34 -4.64
CA LEU A 60 -2.48 -0.07 -4.37
C LEU A 60 -1.19 -0.84 -4.62
N PHE A 61 -0.69 -1.59 -3.65
CA PHE A 61 0.44 -2.50 -3.86
C PHE A 61 -0.05 -3.91 -4.21
N THR A 62 0.73 -4.62 -5.03
CA THR A 62 0.52 -6.04 -5.27
C THR A 62 1.84 -6.80 -5.22
N CYS A 63 1.92 -7.86 -4.41
CA CYS A 63 3.11 -8.69 -4.37
C CYS A 63 3.32 -9.43 -5.71
N LEU A 64 4.58 -9.58 -6.11
CA LEU A 64 4.96 -10.31 -7.32
C LEU A 64 4.67 -11.81 -7.17
N GLY A 65 4.26 -12.45 -8.26
CA GLY A 65 4.06 -13.90 -8.32
C GLY A 65 5.38 -14.64 -8.55
N THR A 66 5.53 -15.86 -8.00
CA THR A 66 6.72 -16.71 -8.23
C THR A 66 6.31 -18.10 -8.68
N TYR A 67 7.20 -18.79 -9.40
CA TYR A 67 7.07 -20.22 -9.65
C TYR A 67 7.45 -21.05 -8.41
N THR A 68 7.04 -22.32 -8.39
CA THR A 68 7.35 -23.27 -7.31
C THR A 68 8.86 -23.35 -7.07
N GLY A 69 9.33 -22.88 -5.92
CA GLY A 69 10.77 -22.76 -5.59
C GLY A 69 11.19 -21.37 -5.11
N ARG A 70 10.37 -20.34 -5.35
CA ARG A 70 10.40 -19.00 -4.72
C ARG A 70 11.70 -18.20 -4.81
N GLN A 71 12.32 -18.23 -5.98
CA GLN A 71 13.22 -17.16 -6.45
C GLN A 71 13.07 -16.91 -7.94
N GLU A 72 12.20 -17.65 -8.62
CA GLU A 72 11.93 -17.46 -10.05
C GLU A 72 10.64 -16.65 -10.20
N LEU A 73 10.78 -15.45 -10.75
CA LEU A 73 9.68 -14.52 -10.96
C LEU A 73 8.73 -15.06 -12.03
N LYS A 74 7.43 -15.08 -11.73
CA LYS A 74 6.40 -15.31 -12.74
C LYS A 74 6.12 -13.99 -13.44
N ILE A 75 6.63 -13.82 -14.66
CA ILE A 75 6.38 -12.63 -15.49
C ILE A 75 4.97 -12.71 -16.08
N ASP A 76 3.97 -12.51 -15.22
CA ASP A 76 2.56 -12.53 -15.52
C ASP A 76 1.83 -11.63 -14.53
N ILE A 77 1.33 -10.49 -15.00
CA ILE A 77 0.64 -9.51 -14.15
C ILE A 77 -0.60 -10.12 -13.48
N ARG A 78 -1.29 -11.08 -14.14
CA ARG A 78 -2.44 -11.80 -13.56
C ARG A 78 -2.02 -12.74 -12.44
N GLY A 79 -0.75 -13.13 -12.41
CA GLY A 79 -0.14 -13.95 -11.37
C GLY A 79 0.26 -13.18 -10.11
N THR A 80 0.15 -11.85 -10.11
CA THR A 80 0.42 -11.04 -8.91
C THR A 80 -0.65 -11.24 -7.83
N SER A 81 -0.32 -11.00 -6.57
CA SER A 81 -1.17 -11.37 -5.43
C SER A 81 -2.55 -10.71 -5.47
N LEU A 82 -2.62 -9.43 -5.84
CA LEU A 82 -3.90 -8.73 -5.94
C LEU A 82 -4.72 -9.28 -7.10
N LEU A 83 -4.17 -9.30 -8.32
CA LEU A 83 -4.91 -9.62 -9.56
C LEU A 83 -5.32 -11.09 -9.66
N SER A 84 -4.56 -12.01 -9.05
CA SER A 84 -4.90 -13.42 -9.00
C SER A 84 -6.01 -13.76 -7.99
N SER A 85 -6.38 -12.80 -7.13
CA SER A 85 -7.31 -13.02 -6.02
C SER A 85 -8.67 -12.36 -6.23
N ARG A 86 -9.66 -12.76 -5.42
CA ARG A 86 -10.97 -12.08 -5.34
C ARG A 86 -10.86 -10.62 -4.89
N ARG A 87 -9.75 -10.24 -4.24
CA ARG A 87 -9.51 -8.87 -3.74
C ARG A 87 -9.47 -7.86 -4.88
N PHE A 88 -8.99 -8.24 -6.06
CA PHE A 88 -9.01 -7.35 -7.22
C PHE A 88 -10.44 -6.95 -7.61
N GLY A 89 -11.38 -7.90 -7.59
CA GLY A 89 -12.80 -7.61 -7.83
C GLY A 89 -13.39 -6.66 -6.79
N CYS A 90 -13.07 -6.86 -5.51
CA CYS A 90 -13.50 -5.97 -4.43
C CYS A 90 -12.89 -4.57 -4.54
N ALA A 91 -11.58 -4.46 -4.78
CA ALA A 91 -10.89 -3.19 -5.00
C ALA A 91 -11.45 -2.45 -6.22
N LYS A 92 -11.68 -3.17 -7.34
CA LYS A 92 -12.28 -2.60 -8.54
C LYS A 92 -13.68 -2.05 -8.28
N LYS A 93 -14.53 -2.80 -7.56
CA LYS A 93 -15.87 -2.35 -7.18
C LYS A 93 -15.80 -1.12 -6.26
N PHE A 94 -15.01 -1.19 -5.21
CA PHE A 94 -14.83 -0.10 -4.26
C PHE A 94 -14.41 1.20 -4.96
N VAL A 95 -13.39 1.12 -5.82
CA VAL A 95 -12.91 2.26 -6.60
C VAL A 95 -13.98 2.77 -7.57
N ALA A 96 -14.73 1.89 -8.23
CA ALA A 96 -15.81 2.29 -9.12
C ALA A 96 -16.93 3.02 -8.38
N ASP A 97 -17.31 2.53 -7.20
CA ASP A 97 -18.32 3.16 -6.35
C ASP A 97 -17.86 4.55 -5.87
N LEU A 98 -16.58 4.68 -5.50
CA LEU A 98 -15.98 5.96 -5.12
C LEU A 98 -15.94 6.94 -6.32
N ALA A 99 -15.63 6.45 -7.51
CA ALA A 99 -15.55 7.23 -8.74
C ALA A 99 -16.90 7.81 -9.20
N MET A 100 -18.03 7.28 -8.70
CA MET A 100 -19.36 7.87 -8.94
C MET A 100 -19.54 9.25 -8.28
N HIS A 101 -18.70 9.57 -7.30
CA HIS A 101 -18.84 10.76 -6.46
C HIS A 101 -17.69 11.75 -6.63
N VAL A 102 -16.47 11.27 -6.84
CA VAL A 102 -15.29 12.11 -7.06
C VAL A 102 -14.45 11.57 -8.22
N PRO A 103 -13.91 12.43 -9.10
CA PRO A 103 -12.97 11.98 -10.13
C PRO A 103 -11.71 11.47 -9.45
N LEU A 104 -11.20 10.30 -9.82
CA LEU A 104 -10.03 9.71 -9.16
C LEU A 104 -9.12 8.99 -10.14
N LYS A 105 -7.85 8.88 -9.76
CA LYS A 105 -6.85 8.02 -10.40
C LYS A 105 -6.48 6.88 -9.48
N VAL A 106 -6.08 5.76 -10.07
CA VAL A 106 -5.50 4.64 -9.33
C VAL A 106 -4.12 4.32 -9.86
N LYS A 107 -3.16 4.17 -8.95
CA LYS A 107 -1.83 3.63 -9.25
C LYS A 107 -1.69 2.25 -8.63
N LEU A 108 -1.63 1.23 -9.47
CA LEU A 108 -1.26 -0.13 -9.07
C LEU A 108 0.25 -0.26 -9.12
N ILE A 109 0.87 -0.47 -7.96
CA ILE A 109 2.32 -0.49 -7.78
C ILE A 109 2.82 -1.93 -7.81
N LEU A 110 3.74 -2.20 -8.74
CA LEU A 110 4.55 -3.42 -8.74
C LEU A 110 5.83 -3.16 -7.93
N PRO A 111 6.11 -3.95 -6.88
CA PRO A 111 7.18 -3.69 -5.94
C PRO A 111 8.52 -4.22 -6.47
N ASP A 112 9.01 -3.67 -7.57
CA ASP A 112 10.24 -4.09 -8.24
C ASP A 112 11.53 -3.92 -7.41
N ALA A 113 11.47 -3.23 -6.27
CA ALA A 113 12.59 -3.10 -5.33
C ALA A 113 12.46 -3.96 -4.05
N GLU A 114 11.26 -4.40 -3.68
CA GLU A 114 11.03 -5.17 -2.44
C GLU A 114 11.76 -6.53 -2.43
N PRO A 115 11.79 -7.32 -3.53
CA PRO A 115 12.54 -8.58 -3.61
C PRO A 115 13.99 -8.46 -3.18
N LEU A 116 14.68 -7.41 -3.63
CA LEU A 116 16.07 -7.18 -3.27
C LEU A 116 16.19 -6.55 -1.87
N ARG A 117 15.43 -5.48 -1.60
CA ARG A 117 15.56 -4.68 -0.36
C ARG A 117 15.13 -5.43 0.89
N VAL A 118 14.13 -6.31 0.78
CA VAL A 118 13.54 -7.01 1.92
C VAL A 118 13.89 -8.49 1.89
N TRP A 119 13.57 -9.17 0.79
CA TRP A 119 13.65 -10.63 0.71
C TRP A 119 15.07 -11.14 0.43
N GLY A 120 15.95 -10.28 -0.09
CA GLY A 120 17.33 -10.61 -0.44
C GLY A 120 17.43 -11.57 -1.61
N TRP A 121 16.53 -11.45 -2.59
CA TRP A 121 16.59 -12.26 -3.82
C TRP A 121 17.86 -11.93 -4.60
N ASP A 122 18.43 -12.96 -5.23
CA ASP A 122 19.64 -12.85 -6.06
C ASP A 122 19.30 -12.50 -7.53
N ILE A 123 18.31 -11.62 -7.72
CA ILE A 123 17.94 -11.08 -9.03
C ILE A 123 18.38 -9.62 -9.07
N GLY A 124 19.02 -9.19 -10.16
CA GLY A 124 19.45 -7.80 -10.32
C GLY A 124 18.26 -6.83 -10.33
N GLN A 125 18.45 -5.62 -9.78
CA GLN A 125 17.40 -4.59 -9.74
C GLN A 125 16.90 -4.26 -11.16
N ASP A 126 17.81 -4.12 -12.13
CA ASP A 126 17.45 -3.82 -13.52
C ASP A 126 16.59 -4.93 -14.15
N GLU A 127 16.87 -6.19 -13.81
CA GLU A 127 16.10 -7.34 -14.29
C GLU A 127 14.70 -7.37 -13.66
N LEU A 128 14.58 -7.11 -12.36
CA LEU A 128 13.29 -6.99 -11.68
C LEU A 128 12.44 -5.85 -12.24
N THR A 129 13.06 -4.68 -12.46
CA THR A 129 12.39 -3.52 -13.06
C THR A 129 11.93 -3.85 -14.47
N THR A 130 12.80 -4.42 -15.31
CA THR A 130 12.44 -4.84 -16.68
C THR A 130 11.27 -5.83 -16.67
N ALA A 131 11.29 -6.82 -15.78
CA ALA A 131 10.20 -7.80 -15.69
C ALA A 131 8.87 -7.16 -15.24
N CYS A 132 8.91 -6.16 -14.35
CA CYS A 132 7.72 -5.42 -13.96
C CYS A 132 7.21 -4.51 -15.08
N GLU A 133 8.09 -3.91 -15.88
CA GLU A 133 7.73 -3.14 -17.06
C GLU A 133 7.01 -4.01 -18.10
N LEU A 134 7.53 -5.21 -18.38
CA LEU A 134 6.86 -6.19 -19.26
C LEU A 134 5.46 -6.57 -18.73
N MET A 135 5.30 -6.72 -17.42
CA MET A 135 3.99 -6.98 -16.80
C MET A 135 3.03 -5.78 -16.95
N ILE A 136 3.54 -4.55 -16.83
CA ILE A 136 2.75 -3.31 -17.04
C ILE A 136 2.30 -3.21 -18.49
N GLU A 137 3.19 -3.46 -19.45
CA GLU A 137 2.87 -3.51 -20.89
C GLU A 137 1.79 -4.56 -21.17
N GLN A 138 1.95 -5.77 -20.62
CA GLN A 138 0.95 -6.83 -20.73
C GLN A 138 -0.43 -6.37 -20.21
N ALA A 139 -0.49 -5.68 -19.07
CA ALA A 139 -1.76 -5.17 -18.54
C ALA A 139 -2.40 -4.10 -19.43
N ALA A 140 -1.58 -3.28 -20.10
CA ALA A 140 -2.06 -2.29 -21.05
C ALA A 140 -2.60 -2.96 -22.32
N ASP A 141 -1.85 -3.88 -22.92
CA ASP A 141 -2.21 -4.57 -24.16
C ASP A 141 -3.46 -5.44 -24.01
N GLU A 142 -3.59 -6.15 -22.89
CA GLU A 142 -4.75 -6.99 -22.59
C GLU A 142 -5.93 -6.23 -21.97
N HIS A 143 -5.79 -4.91 -21.74
CA HIS A 143 -6.79 -4.05 -21.12
C HIS A 143 -7.29 -4.60 -19.76
N LEU A 144 -6.35 -5.07 -18.92
CA LEU A 144 -6.67 -5.76 -17.66
C LEU A 144 -7.20 -4.81 -16.57
N LEU A 145 -6.73 -3.58 -16.61
CA LEU A 145 -7.04 -2.58 -15.61
C LEU A 145 -8.14 -1.63 -16.12
N PRO A 146 -9.01 -1.12 -15.25
CA PRO A 146 -9.96 -0.07 -15.61
C PRO A 146 -9.25 1.18 -16.17
N GLY A 147 -9.92 1.96 -17.02
CA GLY A 147 -9.29 3.08 -17.73
C GLY A 147 -8.73 4.20 -16.84
N ASN A 148 -9.17 4.32 -15.58
CA ASN A 148 -8.63 5.27 -14.60
C ASN A 148 -7.50 4.67 -13.73
N TRP A 149 -7.05 3.46 -14.05
CA TRP A 149 -5.95 2.78 -13.37
C TRP A 149 -4.70 2.81 -14.24
N GLN A 150 -3.56 2.98 -13.59
CA GLN A 150 -2.25 2.90 -14.20
C GLN A 150 -1.40 1.94 -13.38
N ALA A 151 -0.78 0.94 -14.01
CA ALA A 151 0.25 0.15 -13.36
C ALA A 151 1.60 0.89 -13.47
N VAL A 152 2.37 0.90 -12.37
CA VAL A 152 3.67 1.57 -12.27
C VAL A 152 4.63 0.72 -11.43
N THR A 153 5.92 0.87 -11.65
CA THR A 153 6.93 0.27 -10.76
C THR A 153 7.14 1.12 -9.52
N TRP A 154 7.56 0.52 -8.41
CA TRP A 154 7.93 1.27 -7.21
C TRP A 154 9.07 2.23 -7.48
N THR A 155 10.12 1.77 -8.17
CA THR A 155 11.28 2.60 -8.52
C THR A 155 10.92 3.82 -9.38
N SER A 156 9.92 3.73 -10.27
CA SER A 156 9.44 4.88 -11.03
C SER A 156 8.80 5.95 -10.13
N LEU A 157 8.01 5.54 -9.12
CA LEU A 157 7.47 6.46 -8.13
C LEU A 157 8.56 7.08 -7.27
N GLU A 158 9.59 6.31 -6.90
CA GLU A 158 10.74 6.86 -6.18
C GLU A 158 11.47 7.94 -6.99
N ALA A 159 11.60 7.74 -8.30
CA ALA A 159 12.22 8.73 -9.19
C ALA A 159 11.38 10.02 -9.28
N ASP A 160 10.06 9.89 -9.41
CA ASP A 160 9.12 11.04 -9.48
C ASP A 160 9.11 11.90 -8.21
N ALA A 161 9.41 11.30 -7.04
CA ALA A 161 9.37 11.99 -5.75
C ALA A 161 10.64 12.79 -5.41
N LYS A 162 11.78 12.48 -6.03
CA LYS A 162 13.06 13.19 -5.80
C LYS A 162 12.95 14.61 -6.36
N PRO A 163 13.31 15.68 -5.62
CA PRO A 163 14.30 15.76 -4.53
C PRO A 163 13.74 15.84 -3.09
N ASN A 164 12.42 15.72 -2.89
CA ASN A 164 11.78 16.01 -1.59
C ASN A 164 11.53 14.76 -0.72
N SER A 165 11.95 13.59 -1.18
CA SER A 165 11.79 12.32 -0.46
C SER A 165 13.03 11.98 0.39
N PRO A 166 12.84 11.33 1.56
CA PRO A 166 13.96 10.74 2.31
C PRO A 166 14.67 9.64 1.50
N ALA A 167 15.86 9.23 1.93
CA ALA A 167 16.54 8.07 1.35
C ALA A 167 16.09 6.77 2.05
N PHE A 168 16.20 5.63 1.37
CA PHE A 168 15.86 4.33 1.97
C PHE A 168 16.82 3.98 3.12
N GLU A 169 18.07 4.40 3.01
CA GLU A 169 19.12 4.25 4.01
C GLU A 169 18.78 4.95 5.33
N ASP A 170 18.01 6.05 5.27
CA ASP A 170 17.51 6.74 6.47
C ASP A 170 16.49 5.88 7.21
N ALA A 171 15.60 5.21 6.47
CA ALA A 171 14.62 4.28 7.04
C ALA A 171 15.29 3.02 7.61
N LEU A 172 16.36 2.52 6.97
CA LEU A 172 17.18 1.44 7.53
C LEU A 172 17.84 1.87 8.85
N THR A 173 18.41 3.08 8.89
CA THR A 173 19.01 3.63 10.11
C THR A 173 17.96 3.76 11.21
N TRP A 174 16.77 4.28 10.89
CA TRP A 174 15.65 4.35 11.82
C TRP A 174 15.28 2.96 12.38
N ALA A 175 15.16 1.94 11.52
CA ALA A 175 14.80 0.58 11.94
C ALA A 175 15.84 -0.08 12.87
N THR A 176 17.08 0.43 12.91
CA THR A 176 18.11 -0.03 13.85
C THR A 176 18.07 0.66 15.23
N GLN A 177 17.30 1.74 15.37
CA GLN A 177 17.21 2.45 16.65
C GLN A 177 16.54 1.59 17.71
N SER A 178 17.03 1.67 18.95
CA SER A 178 16.57 0.81 20.07
C SER A 178 15.07 0.88 20.32
N GLY A 179 14.44 2.05 20.10
CA GLY A 179 13.00 2.26 20.21
C GLY A 179 12.15 1.50 19.18
N GLN A 180 12.74 1.03 18.07
CA GLN A 180 12.03 0.38 16.97
C GLN A 180 12.09 -1.15 17.02
N MET A 181 12.89 -1.72 17.94
CA MET A 181 13.10 -3.17 18.04
C MET A 181 11.83 -3.98 18.29
N PHE A 182 10.81 -3.38 18.92
CA PHE A 182 9.51 -4.02 19.10
C PHE A 182 8.87 -4.35 17.74
N TYR A 183 8.88 -3.39 16.81
CA TYR A 183 8.30 -3.56 15.48
C TYR A 183 9.08 -4.59 14.66
N VAL A 184 10.41 -4.50 14.67
CA VAL A 184 11.29 -5.45 13.98
C VAL A 184 11.06 -6.89 14.44
N ARG A 185 10.92 -7.11 15.76
CA ARG A 185 10.65 -8.45 16.32
C ARG A 185 9.28 -8.97 15.93
N ALA A 186 8.25 -8.11 15.92
CA ALA A 186 6.91 -8.51 15.49
C ALA A 186 6.92 -9.01 14.03
N GLU A 187 7.63 -8.31 13.13
CA GLU A 187 7.78 -8.75 11.74
C GLU A 187 8.54 -10.06 11.63
N ALA A 188 9.67 -10.18 12.35
CA ALA A 188 10.47 -11.39 12.35
C ALA A 188 9.67 -12.61 12.85
N GLU A 189 8.89 -12.45 13.93
CA GLU A 189 8.04 -13.51 14.45
C GLU A 189 6.98 -13.93 13.41
N LEU A 190 6.37 -12.98 12.71
CA LEU A 190 5.37 -13.27 11.70
C LEU A 190 5.98 -14.03 10.50
N MET A 191 7.18 -13.65 10.07
CA MET A 191 7.90 -14.36 9.01
C MET A 191 8.27 -15.78 9.42
N SER A 192 8.64 -16.00 10.69
CA SER A 192 8.94 -17.35 11.20
C SER A 192 7.74 -18.30 11.11
N ARG A 193 6.51 -17.76 11.11
CA ARG A 193 5.25 -18.52 10.97
C ARG A 193 4.84 -18.74 9.51
N HIS A 194 5.47 -18.03 8.58
CA HIS A 194 5.22 -18.13 7.15
C HIS A 194 6.44 -18.73 6.45
N SER A 195 6.62 -20.04 6.63
CA SER A 195 7.63 -20.85 5.92
C SER A 195 7.49 -20.78 4.39
N TYR A 196 6.41 -20.15 3.91
CA TYR A 196 6.19 -19.89 2.51
C TYR A 196 6.88 -18.64 1.96
N ILE A 197 7.65 -17.88 2.73
CA ILE A 197 8.41 -16.73 2.21
C ILE A 197 9.87 -17.16 2.15
N THR A 198 10.43 -17.25 0.94
CA THR A 198 11.87 -17.55 0.78
C THR A 198 12.64 -16.28 1.04
N THR A 199 13.45 -16.30 2.09
CA THR A 199 14.25 -15.15 2.51
C THR A 199 15.73 -15.53 2.57
N HIS A 200 16.60 -14.57 2.32
CA HIS A 200 18.04 -14.72 2.56
C HIS A 200 18.43 -13.96 3.83
N GLY A 201 19.13 -14.67 4.72
CA GLY A 201 19.62 -14.11 5.98
C GLY A 201 18.75 -14.45 7.19
N GLU A 202 19.13 -13.88 8.33
CA GLU A 202 18.43 -14.10 9.60
C GLU A 202 17.04 -13.46 9.59
N THR A 203 16.05 -14.12 10.20
CA THR A 203 14.67 -13.62 10.22
C THR A 203 14.55 -12.22 10.83
N LEU A 204 15.41 -11.90 11.80
CA LEU A 204 15.46 -10.57 12.42
C LEU A 204 15.94 -9.50 11.43
N GLU A 205 16.89 -9.85 10.56
CA GLU A 205 17.41 -8.96 9.52
C GLU A 205 16.34 -8.67 8.45
N VAL A 206 15.61 -9.70 8.04
CA VAL A 206 14.47 -9.54 7.13
C VAL A 206 13.39 -8.67 7.77
N GLY A 207 13.06 -8.91 9.05
CA GLY A 207 12.11 -8.08 9.79
C GLY A 207 12.54 -6.61 9.86
N ARG A 208 13.84 -6.35 9.99
CA ARG A 208 14.40 -4.99 9.97
C ARG A 208 14.21 -4.33 8.60
N ARG A 209 14.56 -5.04 7.53
CA ARG A 209 14.41 -4.54 6.16
C ARG A 209 12.96 -4.30 5.79
N LEU A 210 12.05 -5.18 6.20
CA LEU A 210 10.62 -5.01 5.96
C LEU A 210 10.07 -3.79 6.72
N ALA A 211 10.44 -3.62 7.99
CA ALA A 211 10.06 -2.45 8.75
C ALA A 211 10.56 -1.16 8.11
N ALA A 212 11.82 -1.12 7.67
CA ALA A 212 12.38 0.01 6.93
C ALA A 212 11.66 0.25 5.59
N HIS A 213 11.35 -0.81 4.83
CA HIS A 213 10.68 -0.72 3.54
C HIS A 213 9.28 -0.12 3.68
N LEU A 214 8.47 -0.62 4.61
CA LEU A 214 7.14 -0.07 4.88
C LEU A 214 7.24 1.37 5.38
N ALA A 215 8.12 1.67 6.33
CA ALA A 215 8.34 3.02 6.83
C ALA A 215 8.76 4.01 5.74
N TYR A 216 9.61 3.56 4.81
CA TYR A 216 10.04 4.34 3.66
C TYR A 216 8.92 4.53 2.62
N GLU A 217 8.16 3.47 2.32
CA GLU A 217 6.96 3.52 1.47
C GLU A 217 6.01 4.62 1.96
N SER A 218 5.82 4.59 3.27
CA SER A 218 5.04 5.54 4.04
C SER A 218 5.42 6.99 3.77
N ALA A 219 6.71 7.30 3.81
CA ALA A 219 7.26 8.65 3.73
C ALA A 219 7.34 9.14 2.28
N LEU A 220 7.68 8.26 1.34
CA LEU A 220 7.67 8.55 -0.10
C LEU A 220 6.26 8.91 -0.58
N LEU A 221 5.26 8.12 -0.20
CA LEU A 221 3.88 8.41 -0.62
C LEU A 221 3.35 9.74 -0.04
N ALA A 222 3.82 10.13 1.15
CA ALA A 222 3.50 11.43 1.72
C ALA A 222 4.11 12.60 0.94
N SER A 223 5.24 12.42 0.23
CA SER A 223 5.83 13.49 -0.59
C SER A 223 5.03 13.81 -1.85
N PHE A 224 4.11 12.93 -2.28
CA PHE A 224 3.16 13.24 -3.35
C PHE A 224 2.03 14.18 -2.91
N GLY A 225 1.98 14.54 -1.62
CA GLY A 225 1.08 15.53 -1.06
C GLY A 225 -0.20 14.96 -0.47
N ASN A 226 -1.13 15.85 -0.13
CA ASN A 226 -2.38 15.52 0.57
C ASN A 226 -3.45 14.87 -0.32
N ASN A 227 -3.17 14.57 -1.58
CA ASN A 227 -4.12 14.04 -2.57
C ASN A 227 -4.09 12.50 -2.68
N GLY A 228 -3.20 11.83 -1.94
CA GLY A 228 -3.06 10.38 -1.96
C GLY A 228 -3.91 9.68 -0.90
N ILE A 229 -4.37 8.47 -1.20
CA ILE A 229 -4.86 7.50 -0.23
C ILE A 229 -4.18 6.16 -0.52
N LEU A 230 -3.56 5.55 0.49
CA LEU A 230 -3.02 4.20 0.39
C LEU A 230 -4.12 3.20 0.74
N LEU A 231 -4.40 2.30 -0.20
CA LEU A 231 -5.36 1.21 -0.01
C LEU A 231 -4.59 -0.09 0.19
N HIS A 232 -4.56 -0.58 1.42
CA HIS A 232 -3.96 -1.88 1.72
C HIS A 232 -4.97 -2.99 1.45
N VAL A 233 -4.58 -3.91 0.58
CA VAL A 233 -5.36 -5.11 0.27
C VAL A 233 -4.95 -6.33 1.11
N ASP A 234 -3.79 -6.26 1.78
CA ASP A 234 -3.24 -7.37 2.55
C ASP A 234 -2.88 -6.98 4.00
N GLY A 235 -3.26 -7.84 4.95
CA GLY A 235 -2.71 -7.91 6.31
C GLY A 235 -3.51 -7.20 7.42
N GLU A 236 -3.08 -7.43 8.66
CA GLU A 236 -3.62 -6.77 9.86
C GLU A 236 -3.30 -5.27 9.86
N GLY A 237 -4.31 -4.44 9.60
CA GLY A 237 -4.16 -2.99 9.43
C GLY A 237 -3.49 -2.27 10.59
N VAL A 238 -3.88 -2.60 11.83
CA VAL A 238 -3.32 -1.99 13.07
C VAL A 238 -1.81 -2.22 13.19
N ARG A 239 -1.31 -3.38 12.76
CA ARG A 239 0.11 -3.69 12.80
C ARG A 239 0.87 -2.88 11.75
N ARG A 240 0.38 -2.88 10.50
CA ARG A 240 0.99 -2.11 9.40
C ARG A 240 1.00 -0.62 9.71
N GLU A 241 -0.06 -0.07 10.30
CA GLU A 241 -0.12 1.34 10.64
C GLU A 241 0.99 1.77 11.61
N LYS A 242 1.31 0.94 12.60
CA LYS A 242 2.39 1.24 13.55
C LYS A 242 3.78 1.28 12.89
N LEU A 243 4.00 0.41 11.91
CA LEU A 243 5.24 0.40 11.10
C LEU A 243 5.32 1.63 10.21
N LEU A 244 4.21 1.99 9.59
CA LEU A 244 4.10 3.15 8.71
C LEU A 244 4.28 4.47 9.47
N ALA A 245 3.79 4.57 10.70
CA ALA A 245 3.80 5.82 11.48
C ALA A 245 5.18 6.20 12.04
N GLY A 246 6.06 5.24 12.29
CA GLY A 246 7.27 5.47 13.10
C GLY A 246 8.35 6.33 12.47
N PHE A 247 8.39 6.44 11.14
CA PHE A 247 9.36 7.23 10.36
C PHE A 247 8.73 8.46 9.69
N ARG A 248 7.46 8.76 10.00
CA ARG A 248 6.61 9.65 9.20
C ARG A 248 6.41 11.06 9.83
N PRO A 249 6.47 12.15 9.04
CA PRO A 249 5.59 13.31 9.22
C PRO A 249 4.11 12.89 8.99
N PRO A 250 3.07 13.69 9.32
CA PRO A 250 1.68 13.29 9.08
C PRO A 250 1.49 12.78 7.65
N GLY A 251 1.18 11.49 7.54
CA GLY A 251 1.40 10.69 6.35
C GLY A 251 0.25 10.67 5.34
N ILE A 252 0.45 9.92 4.25
CA ILE A 252 -0.65 9.54 3.36
C ILE A 252 -1.69 8.73 4.18
N PRO A 253 -2.98 9.10 4.14
CA PRO A 253 -4.02 8.35 4.83
C PRO A 253 -4.11 6.91 4.30
N VAL A 254 -4.34 5.97 5.21
CA VAL A 254 -4.39 4.53 4.89
C VAL A 254 -5.79 3.99 5.15
N ILE A 255 -6.31 3.25 4.16
CA ILE A 255 -7.51 2.42 4.27
C ILE A 255 -7.05 0.97 4.31
N HIS A 256 -7.34 0.26 5.40
CA HIS A 256 -6.79 -1.07 5.64
C HIS A 256 -7.74 -2.20 5.26
N GLY A 257 -7.20 -3.20 4.57
CA GLY A 257 -7.68 -4.57 4.58
C GLY A 257 -8.91 -4.86 3.73
N ILE A 258 -8.85 -4.76 2.40
CA ILE A 258 -9.88 -5.40 1.54
C ILE A 258 -9.81 -6.93 1.75
N ASP A 259 -10.43 -7.41 2.82
CA ASP A 259 -10.48 -8.82 3.20
C ASP A 259 -11.76 -9.43 2.64
N VAL A 260 -11.59 -10.48 1.84
CA VAL A 260 -12.71 -11.25 1.28
C VAL A 260 -13.07 -12.31 2.31
N ARG A 261 -13.76 -11.91 3.38
CA ARG A 261 -14.39 -12.89 4.28
C ARG A 261 -15.60 -13.52 3.63
#